data_AF-A0A328FEN4-F1
#
_entry.id   AF-A0A328FEN4-F1
#
_cell.length_a   1.000
_cell.length_b   1.000
_cell.length_c   1.000
_cell.angle_alpha   90.00
_cell.angle_beta   90.00
_cell.angle_gamma   90.00
#
_symmetry.space_group_name_H-M   'P 1'
#
loop_
_entity.id
_entity.type
_entity.pdbx_description
1 polymer ?
#
loop_
_entity_poly.entity_id
_entity_poly.type
_entity_poly.pdbx_seq_one_letter_code
_entity_poly.pdbx_strand_id
1 'polypeptide(L)'
;MSHSITYIIYQPGHYFNRLMDPLFRALPGELAELLETDSLWDGKLSDSSVEFSVELSGFVTVLWLSAKYSVFLTDTAEQKKVLEFESKLISSLAGTKIFRLDELLLERWELLSGEEWFRFKNLIQEFSNWIVSQDTDNWLELNSSLNENEYNEFQDNNNKS
;
A
#
# COMPACT_ATOMS: atom_id res chain seq x y z
N MET A 1 -16.63 8.33 -7.29
CA MET A 1 -15.37 8.92 -6.78
C MET A 1 -14.24 8.07 -7.31
N SER A 2 -13.03 8.61 -7.49
CA SER A 2 -11.90 7.83 -7.97
C SER A 2 -11.05 7.44 -6.77
N HIS A 3 -11.07 6.14 -6.47
CA HIS A 3 -10.42 5.54 -5.32
C HIS A 3 -8.91 5.42 -5.55
N SER A 4 -8.12 5.67 -4.52
CA SER A 4 -6.67 5.56 -4.55
C SER A 4 -6.21 4.10 -4.51
N ILE A 5 -4.99 3.86 -4.99
CA ILE A 5 -4.31 2.58 -4.79
C ILE A 5 -3.78 2.57 -3.36
N THR A 6 -4.21 1.58 -2.59
CA THR A 6 -3.88 1.48 -1.16
C THR A 6 -3.00 0.25 -0.91
N TYR A 7 -2.09 0.35 0.05
CA TYR A 7 -1.23 -0.73 0.47
C TYR A 7 -1.35 -0.97 1.97
N ILE A 8 -1.58 -2.22 2.37
CA ILE A 8 -1.42 -2.68 3.75
C ILE A 8 -0.12 -3.46 3.84
N ILE A 9 0.84 -2.92 4.58
CA ILE A 9 2.16 -3.50 4.75
C ILE A 9 2.27 -4.03 6.18
N TYR A 10 2.55 -5.32 6.33
CA TYR A 10 2.64 -6.00 7.64
C TYR A 10 3.97 -5.69 8.36
N GLN A 11 4.30 -4.41 8.45
CA GLN A 11 5.39 -3.84 9.22
C GLN A 11 4.87 -2.62 9.97
N PRO A 12 5.34 -2.37 11.20
CA PRO A 12 5.01 -1.15 11.92
C PRO A 12 5.46 0.10 11.18
N GLY A 13 4.69 1.18 11.26
CA GLY A 13 4.97 2.42 10.55
C GLY A 13 6.34 3.02 10.86
N HIS A 14 6.81 2.95 12.11
CA HIS A 14 8.16 3.39 12.46
C HIS A 14 9.28 2.59 11.77
N TYR A 15 9.04 1.32 11.42
CA TYR A 15 9.98 0.54 10.62
C TYR A 15 9.97 1.04 9.18
N PHE A 16 8.77 1.23 8.62
CA PHE A 16 8.58 1.74 7.26
C PHE A 16 9.17 3.14 7.07
N ASN A 17 9.04 4.03 8.06
CA ASN A 17 9.61 5.38 8.05
C ASN A 17 11.12 5.40 7.75
N ARG A 18 11.86 4.36 8.16
CA ARG A 18 13.30 4.25 7.87
C ARG A 18 13.61 3.89 6.40
N LEU A 19 12.62 3.39 5.65
CA LEU A 19 12.74 3.03 4.24
C LEU A 19 12.43 4.20 3.31
N MET A 20 11.70 5.20 3.81
CA MET A 20 11.39 6.40 3.04
C MET A 20 12.67 7.19 2.73
N ASP A 21 12.58 8.01 1.67
CA ASP A 21 13.58 9.00 1.33
C ASP A 21 13.87 9.89 2.55
N PRO A 22 15.15 10.18 2.89
CA PRO A 22 15.50 10.97 4.06
C PRO A 22 14.77 12.32 4.19
N LEU A 23 14.39 12.95 3.07
CA LEU A 23 13.66 14.21 3.06
C LEU A 23 12.18 14.07 3.47
N PHE A 24 11.66 12.85 3.43
CA PHE A 24 10.26 12.52 3.72
C PHE A 24 10.10 11.72 5.03
N ARG A 25 11.16 11.53 5.82
CA ARG A 25 11.06 10.80 7.08
C ARG A 25 10.47 11.67 8.16
N ALA A 26 9.45 11.15 8.84
CA ALA A 26 8.97 11.74 10.08
C ALA A 26 10.06 11.65 11.16
N LEU A 27 10.34 12.76 11.81
CA LEU A 27 11.18 12.87 12.99
C LEU A 27 10.48 12.28 14.22
N PRO A 28 11.20 11.94 15.30
CA PRO A 28 10.59 11.34 16.48
C PRO A 28 9.46 12.18 17.11
N GLY A 29 9.56 13.51 17.07
CA GLY A 29 8.51 14.40 17.57
C GLY A 29 7.25 14.38 16.69
N GLU A 30 7.42 14.33 15.38
CA GLU A 30 6.33 14.24 14.41
C GLU A 30 5.62 12.88 14.54
N LEU A 31 6.36 11.78 14.67
CA LEU A 31 5.78 10.46 14.93
C LEU A 31 4.90 10.42 16.20
N ALA A 32 5.28 11.17 17.23
CA ALA A 32 4.47 11.29 18.45
C ALA A 32 3.19 12.10 18.21
N GLU A 33 3.27 13.16 17.40
CA GLU A 33 2.10 13.96 17.01
C GLU A 33 1.11 13.19 16.13
N LEU A 34 1.60 12.32 15.24
CA LEU A 34 0.72 11.47 14.40
C LEU A 34 -0.16 10.54 15.25
N LEU A 35 0.35 10.08 16.40
CA LEU A 35 -0.43 9.26 17.34
C LEU A 35 -1.55 10.04 18.04
N GLU A 36 -1.45 11.36 18.13
CA GLU A 36 -2.43 12.21 18.82
C GLU A 36 -3.44 12.85 17.86
N THR A 37 -3.04 13.07 16.60
CA THR A 37 -3.81 13.85 15.63
C THR A 37 -4.45 13.01 14.54
N ASP A 38 -4.09 11.73 14.43
CA ASP A 38 -4.50 10.83 13.33
C ASP A 38 -4.17 11.41 11.94
N SER A 39 -3.14 12.28 11.89
CA SER A 39 -2.72 12.89 10.64
C SER A 39 -1.97 11.87 9.77
N LEU A 40 -2.13 12.00 8.46
CA LEU A 40 -1.31 11.26 7.50
C LEU A 40 0.02 11.98 7.29
N TRP A 41 1.04 11.21 6.93
CA TRP A 41 2.36 11.72 6.57
C TRP A 41 2.62 11.58 5.09
N ASP A 42 3.18 12.61 4.45
CA ASP A 42 3.59 12.51 3.04
C ASP A 42 4.93 11.79 2.91
N GLY A 43 4.99 10.85 1.97
CA GLY A 43 6.07 9.90 1.84
C GLY A 43 6.50 9.65 0.41
N LYS A 44 7.74 9.20 0.29
CA LYS A 44 8.38 8.80 -0.98
C LYS A 44 9.45 7.76 -0.70
N LEU A 45 9.59 6.75 -1.56
CA LEU A 45 10.76 5.86 -1.51
C LEU A 45 11.93 6.50 -2.25
N SER A 46 13.17 6.21 -1.85
CA SER A 46 14.36 6.69 -2.55
C SER A 46 14.34 6.32 -4.03
N ASP A 47 14.66 7.30 -4.89
CA ASP A 47 14.65 7.20 -6.35
C ASP A 47 13.29 6.80 -6.97
N SER A 48 12.19 6.81 -6.21
CA SER A 48 10.84 6.62 -6.73
C SER A 48 10.29 7.93 -7.29
N SER A 49 9.52 7.87 -8.38
CA SER A 49 8.74 9.01 -8.86
C SER A 49 7.35 9.10 -8.21
N VAL A 50 6.95 8.05 -7.48
CA VAL A 50 5.64 7.92 -6.85
C VAL A 50 5.67 8.48 -5.42
N GLU A 51 4.80 9.44 -5.17
CA GLU A 51 4.49 10.01 -3.84
C GLU A 51 3.23 9.35 -3.28
N PHE A 52 3.16 9.33 -1.95
CA PHE A 52 2.07 8.70 -1.22
C PHE A 52 1.83 9.38 0.11
N SER A 53 0.61 9.24 0.64
CA SER A 53 0.33 9.54 2.05
C SER A 53 0.38 8.22 2.84
N VAL A 54 0.86 8.25 4.08
CA VAL A 54 1.09 7.05 4.88
C VAL A 54 0.72 7.26 6.34
N GLU A 55 0.12 6.25 6.93
CA GLU A 55 -0.16 6.15 8.36
C GLU A 55 0.98 5.37 9.05
N LEU A 56 1.68 6.02 9.97
CA LEU A 56 2.90 5.52 10.60
C LEU A 56 2.72 5.07 12.07
N SER A 57 1.54 5.30 12.66
CA SER A 57 1.26 5.01 14.07
C SER A 57 0.93 3.54 14.36
N GLY A 58 0.56 2.78 13.34
CA GLY A 58 0.05 1.41 13.46
C GLY A 58 1.08 0.30 13.71
N PHE A 59 0.56 -0.87 14.06
CA PHE A 59 1.32 -2.13 14.01
C PHE A 59 1.52 -2.64 12.57
N VAL A 60 0.66 -2.19 11.65
CA VAL A 60 0.85 -2.27 10.20
C VAL A 60 0.96 -0.85 9.65
N THR A 61 1.53 -0.72 8.46
CA THR A 61 1.61 0.55 7.73
C THR A 61 0.50 0.57 6.67
N VAL A 62 -0.29 1.64 6.63
CA VAL A 62 -1.29 1.88 5.59
C VAL A 62 -0.80 3.02 4.71
N LEU A 63 -0.79 2.82 3.40
CA LEU A 63 -0.22 3.75 2.44
C LEU A 63 -1.20 3.98 1.28
N TRP A 64 -1.43 5.22 0.91
CA TRP A 64 -2.29 5.63 -0.19
C TRP A 64 -1.48 6.35 -1.27
N LEU A 65 -1.49 5.82 -2.50
CA LEU A 65 -0.88 6.53 -3.63
C LEU A 65 -1.77 7.70 -4.06
N SER A 66 -1.13 8.76 -4.56
CA SER A 66 -1.84 9.81 -5.29
C SER A 66 -2.48 9.29 -6.58
N ALA A 67 -1.90 8.22 -7.14
CA ALA A 67 -2.43 7.51 -8.31
C ALA A 67 -3.78 6.84 -7.98
N LYS A 68 -4.73 6.98 -8.90
CA LYS A 68 -6.05 6.39 -8.77
C LYS A 68 -6.09 4.97 -9.34
N TYR A 69 -6.81 4.07 -8.68
CA TYR A 69 -6.88 2.66 -9.05
C TYR A 69 -7.41 2.49 -10.48
N SER A 70 -8.46 3.24 -10.85
CA SER A 70 -8.98 3.23 -12.22
C SER A 70 -7.95 3.68 -13.26
N VAL A 71 -7.10 4.67 -12.93
CA VAL A 71 -6.06 5.17 -13.85
C VAL A 71 -4.96 4.12 -14.00
N PHE A 72 -4.55 3.49 -12.90
CA PHE A 72 -3.60 2.37 -12.92
C PHE A 72 -4.04 1.20 -13.82
N LEU A 73 -5.35 0.93 -13.89
CA LEU A 73 -5.89 -0.13 -14.75
C LEU A 73 -5.91 0.26 -16.25
N THR A 74 -6.04 1.55 -16.57
CA THR A 74 -6.29 1.99 -17.96
C THR A 74 -5.12 2.71 -18.63
N ASP A 75 -4.19 3.29 -17.86
CA ASP A 75 -3.07 4.07 -18.36
C ASP A 75 -1.75 3.29 -18.18
N THR A 76 -1.13 2.89 -19.30
CA THR A 76 0.10 2.11 -19.30
C THR A 76 1.29 2.84 -18.67
N ALA A 77 1.37 4.17 -18.80
CA ALA A 77 2.48 4.94 -18.23
C ALA A 77 2.35 5.02 -16.70
N GLU A 78 1.14 5.22 -16.20
CA GLU A 78 0.89 5.21 -14.75
C GLU A 78 1.03 3.80 -14.17
N GLN A 79 0.53 2.79 -14.86
CA GLN A 79 0.71 1.38 -14.51
C GLN A 79 2.20 1.05 -14.33
N LYS A 80 3.03 1.45 -15.28
CA LYS A 80 4.48 1.21 -15.21
C LYS A 80 5.11 1.86 -13.97
N LYS A 81 4.76 3.10 -13.63
CA LYS A 81 5.29 3.78 -12.43
C LYS A 81 4.90 3.05 -11.15
N VAL A 82 3.64 2.61 -11.06
CA VAL A 82 3.14 1.87 -9.88
C VAL A 82 3.85 0.52 -9.75
N LEU A 83 4.03 -0.23 -10.85
CA LEU A 83 4.75 -1.51 -10.82
C LEU A 83 6.24 -1.34 -10.49
N GLU A 84 6.89 -0.28 -10.97
CA GLU A 84 8.26 0.06 -10.58
C GLU A 84 8.35 0.39 -9.08
N PHE A 85 7.38 1.13 -8.55
CA PHE A 85 7.24 1.39 -7.13
C PHE A 85 7.03 0.10 -6.32
N GLU A 86 6.11 -0.78 -6.73
CA GLU A 86 5.84 -2.07 -6.09
C GLU A 86 7.10 -2.95 -6.03
N SER A 87 7.83 -3.04 -7.14
CA SER A 87 9.08 -3.80 -7.21
C SER A 87 10.11 -3.30 -6.18
N LYS A 88 10.25 -1.98 -6.04
CA LYS A 88 11.13 -1.37 -5.03
C LYS A 88 10.64 -1.63 -3.60
N LEU A 89 9.32 -1.49 -3.38
CA LEU A 89 8.68 -1.71 -2.09
C LEU A 89 8.91 -3.15 -1.61
N ILE A 90 8.62 -4.13 -2.47
CA ILE A 90 8.82 -5.56 -2.21
C ILE A 90 10.30 -5.87 -1.93
N SER A 91 11.21 -5.31 -2.74
CA SER A 91 12.65 -5.52 -2.56
C SER A 91 13.15 -4.97 -1.22
N SER A 92 12.64 -3.82 -0.79
CA SER A 92 13.01 -3.18 0.49
C SER A 92 12.40 -3.89 1.71
N LEU A 93 11.37 -4.71 1.50
CA LEU A 93 10.57 -5.37 2.52
C LEU A 93 10.53 -6.89 2.32
N ALA A 94 11.62 -7.50 1.84
CA ALA A 94 11.67 -8.93 1.55
C ALA A 94 11.15 -9.79 2.71
N GLY A 95 10.17 -10.66 2.42
CA GLY A 95 9.52 -11.54 3.41
C GLY A 95 8.38 -10.89 4.21
N THR A 96 8.07 -9.61 3.96
CA THR A 96 6.90 -8.94 4.52
C THR A 96 5.67 -9.21 3.64
N LYS A 97 4.53 -9.47 4.28
CA LYS A 97 3.23 -9.54 3.60
C LYS A 97 2.75 -8.14 3.24
N ILE A 98 2.42 -7.93 1.97
CA ILE A 98 1.95 -6.65 1.44
C ILE A 98 0.69 -6.91 0.62
N PHE A 99 -0.38 -6.19 0.92
CA PHE A 99 -1.60 -6.20 0.10
C PHE A 99 -1.71 -4.90 -0.66
N ARG A 100 -1.92 -4.95 -1.98
CA ARG A 100 -2.46 -3.84 -2.77
C ARG A 100 -3.98 -3.97 -2.81
N LEU A 101 -4.69 -2.87 -2.66
CA LEU A 101 -6.16 -2.84 -2.69
C LEU A 101 -6.68 -1.54 -3.30
N ASP A 102 -7.90 -1.61 -3.82
CA ASP A 102 -8.74 -0.44 -4.06
C ASP A 102 -9.15 0.17 -2.71
N GLU A 103 -9.02 1.49 -2.55
CA GLU A 103 -9.42 2.23 -1.34
C GLU A 103 -10.88 1.94 -0.92
N LEU A 104 -11.80 1.66 -1.85
CA LEU A 104 -13.17 1.26 -1.50
C LEU A 104 -13.21 -0.01 -0.64
N LEU A 105 -12.25 -0.92 -0.84
CA LEU A 105 -12.15 -2.14 -0.05
C LEU A 105 -11.67 -1.82 1.37
N LEU A 106 -10.74 -0.87 1.52
CA LEU A 106 -10.33 -0.38 2.84
C LEU A 106 -11.48 0.29 3.58
N GLU A 107 -12.22 1.19 2.92
CA GLU A 107 -13.39 1.88 3.51
C GLU A 107 -14.42 0.87 4.05
N ARG A 108 -14.67 -0.22 3.32
CA ARG A 108 -15.57 -1.30 3.78
C ARG A 108 -15.06 -1.98 5.04
N TRP A 109 -13.76 -2.21 5.14
CA TRP A 109 -13.16 -2.78 6.33
C TRP A 109 -13.26 -1.81 7.51
N GLU A 110 -12.94 -0.54 7.30
CA GLU A 110 -13.02 0.51 8.33
C GLU A 110 -14.44 0.70 8.87
N LEU A 111 -15.47 0.56 8.03
CA LEU A 111 -16.87 0.55 8.47
C LEU A 111 -17.21 -0.62 9.42
N LEU A 112 -16.48 -1.73 9.34
CA LEU A 112 -16.68 -2.91 10.19
C LEU A 112 -15.80 -2.88 11.45
N SER A 113 -14.56 -2.42 11.33
CA SER A 113 -13.53 -2.53 12.37
C SER A 113 -13.18 -1.21 13.08
N GLY A 114 -13.66 -0.08 12.55
CA GLY A 114 -13.20 1.27 12.90
C GLY A 114 -12.00 1.73 12.08
N GLU A 115 -11.86 3.04 11.90
CA GLU A 115 -10.80 3.69 11.09
C GLU A 115 -9.39 3.39 11.64
N GLU A 116 -9.24 3.27 12.95
CA GLU A 116 -7.96 3.04 13.62
C GLU A 116 -7.55 1.55 13.74
N TRP A 117 -8.18 0.64 12.99
CA TRP A 117 -8.00 -0.81 13.13
C TRP A 117 -6.53 -1.27 13.08
N PHE A 118 -5.70 -0.56 12.32
CA PHE A 118 -4.27 -0.81 12.15
C PHE A 118 -3.46 -0.60 13.46
N ARG A 119 -4.07 -0.02 14.50
CA ARG A 119 -3.52 0.12 15.85
C ARG A 119 -3.83 -1.07 16.76
N PHE A 120 -4.64 -2.04 16.32
CA PHE A 120 -5.09 -3.16 17.14
C PHE A 120 -4.70 -4.52 16.53
N LYS A 121 -3.85 -5.27 17.24
CA LYS A 121 -3.30 -6.56 16.75
C LYS A 121 -4.38 -7.59 16.38
N ASN A 122 -5.49 -7.66 17.12
CA ASN A 122 -6.59 -8.56 16.81
C ASN A 122 -7.28 -8.17 15.49
N LEU A 123 -7.54 -6.88 15.28
CA LEU A 123 -8.19 -6.39 14.07
C LEU A 123 -7.30 -6.58 12.83
N ILE A 124 -5.98 -6.47 12.96
CA ILE A 124 -5.04 -6.79 11.87
C ILE A 124 -5.14 -8.26 11.46
N GLN A 125 -5.25 -9.17 12.44
CA GLN A 125 -5.42 -10.59 12.16
C GLN A 125 -6.78 -10.89 11.53
N GLU A 126 -7.83 -10.19 11.96
CA GLU A 126 -9.16 -10.28 11.37
C GLU A 126 -9.16 -9.73 9.92
N PHE A 127 -8.47 -8.63 9.65
CA PHE A 127 -8.28 -8.08 8.30
C PHE A 127 -7.64 -9.11 7.36
N SER A 128 -6.57 -9.80 7.81
CA SER A 128 -5.94 -10.89 7.04
C SER A 128 -6.93 -11.98 6.61
N ASN A 129 -7.87 -12.34 7.48
CA ASN A 129 -8.87 -13.37 7.19
C ASN A 129 -10.01 -12.83 6.32
N TRP A 130 -10.36 -11.56 6.53
CA TRP A 130 -11.41 -10.88 5.80
C TRP A 130 -11.02 -10.58 4.35
N ILE A 131 -9.79 -10.12 4.11
CA ILE A 131 -9.34 -9.74 2.76
C ILE A 131 -9.32 -10.95 1.82
N VAL A 132 -8.87 -12.11 2.31
CA VAL A 132 -8.83 -13.36 1.53
C VAL A 132 -10.21 -13.93 1.21
N SER A 133 -11.27 -13.44 1.85
CA SER A 133 -12.65 -13.79 1.51
C SER A 133 -13.32 -12.82 0.52
N GLN A 134 -12.62 -11.76 0.10
CA GLN A 134 -13.13 -10.79 -0.88
C GLN A 134 -12.73 -11.19 -2.31
N ASP A 135 -13.50 -10.74 -3.29
CA ASP A 135 -13.17 -10.91 -4.72
C ASP A 135 -11.82 -10.27 -5.06
N THR A 136 -10.97 -11.00 -5.78
CA THR A 136 -9.59 -10.61 -6.11
C THR A 136 -9.47 -9.47 -7.13
N ASP A 137 -10.58 -9.04 -7.73
CA ASP A 137 -10.57 -7.94 -8.70
C ASP A 137 -10.11 -6.61 -8.08
N ASN A 138 -10.30 -6.46 -6.76
CA ASN A 138 -10.05 -5.22 -6.02
C ASN A 138 -8.86 -5.32 -5.05
N TRP A 139 -8.12 -6.43 -5.06
CA TRP A 139 -6.93 -6.58 -4.21
C TRP A 139 -5.96 -7.65 -4.73
N LEU A 140 -4.70 -7.53 -4.34
CA LEU A 140 -3.64 -8.49 -4.65
C LEU A 140 -2.66 -8.61 -3.47
N GLU A 141 -2.32 -9.82 -3.06
CA GLU A 141 -1.16 -10.05 -2.18
C GLU A 141 0.12 -10.03 -3.01
N LEU A 142 1.00 -9.07 -2.73
CA LEU A 142 2.28 -8.92 -3.41
C LEU A 142 3.29 -9.89 -2.82
N ASN A 143 3.70 -10.87 -3.62
CA ASN A 143 4.70 -11.87 -3.24
C ASN A 143 6.06 -11.52 -3.83
N SER A 144 7.14 -11.74 -3.07
CA SER A 144 8.53 -11.56 -3.53
C SER A 144 8.94 -12.46 -4.70
N SER A 145 8.08 -13.39 -5.13
CA SER A 145 8.38 -14.47 -6.09
C SER A 145 7.57 -14.40 -7.40
N LEU A 146 6.63 -13.47 -7.57
CA LEU A 146 5.67 -13.52 -8.69
C LEU A 146 5.78 -12.41 -9.76
N ASN A 147 6.57 -11.37 -9.52
CA ASN A 147 6.49 -10.16 -10.37
C ASN A 147 7.08 -10.27 -11.79
N GLU A 148 7.75 -11.35 -12.17
CA GLU A 148 8.23 -11.51 -13.56
C GLU A 148 7.24 -12.24 -14.47
N ASN A 149 6.50 -13.23 -13.95
CA ASN A 149 5.62 -14.06 -14.79
C ASN A 149 4.26 -13.40 -15.06
N GLU A 150 3.64 -12.78 -14.06
CA GLU A 150 2.36 -12.07 -14.25
C GLU A 150 2.53 -10.80 -15.10
N TYR A 151 3.71 -10.15 -15.01
CA TYR A 151 4.07 -9.02 -15.87
C TYR A 151 4.12 -9.42 -17.35
N ASN A 152 4.66 -10.61 -17.66
CA ASN A 152 4.75 -11.11 -19.03
C ASN A 152 3.38 -11.59 -19.56
N GLU A 153 2.57 -12.25 -18.72
CA GLU A 153 1.23 -12.71 -19.13
C GLU A 153 0.26 -11.54 -19.38
N PHE A 154 0.36 -10.44 -18.64
CA PHE A 154 -0.48 -9.26 -18.85
C PHE A 154 -0.09 -8.46 -20.10
N GLN A 155 1.21 -8.36 -20.41
CA GLN A 155 1.70 -7.75 -21.66
C GLN A 155 1.27 -8.55 -22.90
N ASP A 156 1.27 -9.88 -22.82
CA ASP A 156 0.86 -10.76 -23.93
C ASP A 156 -0.63 -10.71 -24.23
N ASN A 157 -1.47 -10.37 -23.24
CA ASN A 157 -2.91 -10.21 -23.43
C ASN A 157 -3.30 -8.84 -23.98
N ASN A 158 -2.54 -7.78 -23.67
CA ASN A 158 -2.79 -6.43 -24.19
C ASN A 158 -2.19 -6.18 -25.58
N ASN A 159 -1.22 -6.99 -26.03
CA ASN A 159 -0.67 -6.93 -27.40
C ASN A 159 -1.47 -7.75 -28.42
N LYS A 160 -2.56 -8.40 -28.02
CA LYS A 160 -3.43 -9.24 -28.87
C LYS A 160 -4.79 -8.62 -29.19
N SER A 161 -5.05 -7.38 -28.77
CA SER A 161 -6.30 -6.64 -29.06
C SER A 161 -6.09 -5.56 -30.12
#